data_AF-A0A7K4CPU1-F1
#
_entry.id   AF-A0A7K4CPU1-F1
#
_cell.length_a   1.000
_cell.length_b   1.000
_cell.length_c   1.000
_cell.angle_alpha   90.00
_cell.angle_beta   90.00
_cell.angle_gamma   90.00
#
_symmetry.space_group_name_H-M   'P 1'
#
loop_
_entity.id
_entity.type
_entity.pdbx_description
1 polymer ?
#
loop_
_entity_poly.entity_id
_entity_poly.type
_entity_poly.pdbx_seq_one_letter_code
_entity_poly.pdbx_strand_id
1 'polypeptide(L)'
;MTGSIGDIGCFSFHEQKNMSTLGEGGMVTTNDDELAEQVRSYKSHCTRVFGHSTKYLTLDEAKYAGEMDKGRYWYQDFDDCGYNVRMTDIQGAVGSCQLQKLDRLNKRRQEIARFLSTELGAIPGLQPTGSIPGAESVYHLFLLFVENESKVTRDRFIYKLHQDFGIRCGTHYMPLVNVTAFKDRGHSARECPVACDRWERLVTLPCHPRLTSEHLEYLVESIKHVVAGGKA
;
A
#
# COMPACT_ATOMS: atom_id res chain seq x y z
N MET A 1 9.51 -7.18 12.26
CA MET A 1 8.55 -7.64 11.24
C MET A 1 7.58 -6.49 10.94
N THR A 2 7.20 -6.27 9.68
CA THR A 2 6.21 -5.23 9.34
C THR A 2 4.88 -5.55 10.00
N GLY A 3 4.21 -4.54 10.57
CA GLY A 3 2.94 -4.70 11.29
C GLY A 3 3.09 -4.89 12.81
N SER A 4 4.31 -5.05 13.32
CA SER A 4 4.59 -5.21 14.75
C SER A 4 5.66 -4.24 15.29
N ILE A 5 5.97 -3.18 14.54
CA ILE A 5 7.02 -2.19 14.91
C ILE A 5 6.46 -1.13 15.86
N GLY A 6 5.23 -0.66 15.62
CA GLY A 6 4.49 0.26 16.50
C GLY A 6 3.29 -0.42 17.14
N ASP A 7 2.44 0.38 17.79
CA ASP A 7 1.26 -0.11 18.53
C ASP A 7 0.23 -0.76 17.60
N ILE A 8 0.07 -0.21 16.38
CA ILE A 8 -0.86 -0.71 15.37
C ILE A 8 -0.17 -0.77 14.00
N GLY A 9 -0.36 -1.90 13.30
CA GLY A 9 -0.02 -2.08 11.90
C GLY A 9 -1.27 -2.15 11.02
N CYS A 10 -1.27 -1.44 9.89
CA CYS A 10 -2.37 -1.47 8.92
C CYS A 10 -1.88 -1.97 7.56
N PHE A 11 -2.62 -2.89 6.96
CA PHE A 11 -2.34 -3.46 5.65
C PHE A 11 -3.49 -3.19 4.68
N SER A 12 -3.14 -2.94 3.42
CA SER A 12 -4.09 -2.81 2.32
C SER A 12 -4.03 -4.06 1.44
N PHE A 13 -5.22 -4.56 1.07
CA PHE A 13 -5.43 -5.67 0.14
C PHE A 13 -6.19 -5.22 -1.11
N HIS A 14 -5.98 -3.96 -1.51
CA HIS A 14 -6.46 -3.44 -2.77
C HIS A 14 -5.84 -4.21 -3.96
N GLU A 15 -6.52 -4.25 -5.12
CA GLU A 15 -6.10 -5.02 -6.31
C GLU A 15 -4.66 -4.78 -6.77
N GLN A 16 -4.13 -3.57 -6.50
CA GLN A 16 -2.79 -3.18 -6.91
C GLN A 16 -1.70 -3.61 -5.92
N LYS A 17 -2.06 -4.10 -4.72
CA LYS A 17 -1.12 -4.49 -3.67
C LYS A 17 -0.50 -5.87 -3.94
N ASN A 18 0.47 -6.27 -3.12
CA ASN A 18 1.18 -7.54 -3.31
C ASN A 18 0.27 -8.76 -3.19
N MET A 19 -0.82 -8.61 -2.44
CA MET A 19 -1.97 -9.51 -2.41
C MET A 19 -3.25 -8.68 -2.43
N SER A 20 -4.35 -9.28 -2.88
CA SER A 20 -5.67 -8.65 -2.88
C SER A 20 -6.76 -9.60 -2.39
N THR A 21 -7.75 -9.04 -1.70
CA THR A 21 -8.93 -9.77 -1.20
C THR A 21 -10.14 -9.46 -2.08
N LEU A 22 -10.06 -9.80 -3.38
CA LEU A 22 -11.13 -9.53 -4.36
C LEU A 22 -11.37 -8.02 -4.59
N GLY A 23 -10.32 -7.28 -4.92
CA GLY A 23 -10.41 -5.86 -5.30
C GLY A 23 -10.13 -4.92 -4.14
N GLU A 24 -10.83 -5.11 -3.03
CA GLU A 24 -10.74 -4.25 -1.83
C GLU A 24 -10.54 -5.03 -0.55
N GLY A 25 -9.91 -4.41 0.44
CA GLY A 25 -9.80 -4.93 1.80
C GLY A 25 -8.58 -4.43 2.56
N GLY A 26 -8.48 -4.87 3.81
CA GLY A 26 -7.37 -4.53 4.67
C GLY A 26 -7.35 -5.35 5.96
N MET A 27 -6.31 -5.14 6.75
CA MET A 27 -6.10 -5.80 8.03
C MET A 27 -5.44 -4.84 9.00
N VAL A 28 -5.83 -4.95 10.27
CA VAL A 28 -5.17 -4.27 11.38
C VAL A 28 -4.51 -5.33 12.25
N THR A 29 -3.27 -5.10 12.67
CA THR A 29 -2.52 -5.95 13.60
C THR A 29 -2.08 -5.13 14.80
N THR A 30 -2.11 -5.73 15.99
CA THR A 30 -1.60 -5.14 17.22
C THR A 30 -1.26 -6.28 18.19
N ASN A 31 -0.37 -6.03 19.14
CA ASN A 31 -0.08 -6.92 20.26
C ASN A 31 -0.79 -6.49 21.56
N ASP A 32 -1.58 -5.42 21.50
CA ASP A 32 -2.33 -4.87 22.63
C ASP A 32 -3.79 -5.33 22.55
N ASP A 33 -4.24 -6.05 23.57
CA ASP A 33 -5.60 -6.61 23.62
C ASP A 33 -6.68 -5.53 23.73
N GLU A 34 -6.40 -4.41 24.40
CA GLU A 34 -7.34 -3.28 24.52
C GLU A 34 -7.51 -2.60 23.16
N LEU A 35 -6.41 -2.35 22.44
CA LEU A 35 -6.48 -1.82 21.07
C LEU A 35 -7.16 -2.80 20.11
N ALA A 36 -6.92 -4.11 20.28
CA ALA A 36 -7.58 -5.13 19.47
C ALA A 36 -9.10 -5.15 19.70
N GLU A 37 -9.56 -5.02 20.95
CA GLU A 37 -10.99 -4.90 21.28
C GLU A 37 -11.58 -3.63 20.68
N GLN A 38 -10.92 -2.47 20.84
CA GLN A 38 -11.37 -1.20 20.27
C GLN A 38 -11.53 -1.29 18.74
N VAL A 39 -10.55 -1.82 18.02
CA VAL A 39 -10.63 -1.97 16.56
C VAL A 39 -11.79 -2.91 16.17
N ARG A 40 -12.01 -4.01 16.89
CA ARG A 40 -13.16 -4.89 16.65
C ARG A 40 -14.49 -4.17 16.91
N SER A 41 -14.55 -3.35 17.95
CA SER A 41 -15.71 -2.53 18.31
C SER A 41 -16.04 -1.55 17.17
N TYR A 42 -15.12 -0.64 16.82
CA TYR A 42 -15.34 0.39 15.80
C TYR A 42 -15.58 -0.17 14.40
N LYS A 43 -15.03 -1.34 14.06
CA LYS A 43 -15.32 -2.02 12.77
C LYS A 43 -16.79 -2.48 12.67
N SER A 44 -17.43 -2.69 13.82
CA SER A 44 -18.75 -3.32 13.94
C SER A 44 -19.76 -2.46 14.69
N HIS A 45 -19.86 -1.18 14.31
CA HIS A 45 -20.80 -0.20 14.89
C HIS A 45 -20.64 0.05 16.40
N CYS A 46 -19.55 -0.40 17.02
CA CYS A 46 -19.39 -0.45 18.46
C CYS A 46 -20.49 -1.23 19.19
N THR A 47 -21.10 -2.21 18.52
CA THR A 47 -22.22 -2.99 19.06
C THR A 47 -21.75 -4.10 20.00
N ARG A 48 -22.46 -4.22 21.13
CA ARG A 48 -22.36 -5.33 22.09
C ARG A 48 -23.66 -6.12 22.17
N VAL A 49 -23.55 -7.44 22.30
CA VAL A 49 -24.70 -8.37 22.40
C VAL A 49 -24.49 -9.42 23.49
N PHE A 50 -25.58 -10.04 23.93
CA PHE A 50 -25.52 -11.21 24.81
C PHE A 50 -24.87 -12.42 24.10
N GLY A 51 -24.09 -13.20 24.86
CA GLY A 51 -23.45 -14.42 24.37
C GLY A 51 -22.29 -14.20 23.40
N HIS A 52 -21.87 -15.30 22.75
CA HIS A 52 -20.76 -15.28 21.80
C HIS A 52 -21.23 -14.84 20.41
N SER A 53 -20.51 -13.90 19.80
CA SER A 53 -20.73 -13.45 18.43
C SER A 53 -19.38 -13.32 17.71
N THR A 54 -19.35 -13.69 16.43
CA THR A 54 -18.20 -13.43 15.55
C THR A 54 -18.24 -12.01 14.96
N LYS A 55 -19.37 -11.31 15.11
CA LYS A 55 -19.63 -9.99 14.52
C LYS A 55 -19.48 -8.86 15.54
N TYR A 56 -20.01 -9.06 16.74
CA TYR A 56 -20.16 -8.05 17.80
C TYR A 56 -19.40 -8.46 19.06
N LEU A 57 -19.06 -7.49 19.91
CA LEU A 57 -18.44 -7.77 21.19
C LEU A 57 -19.47 -8.25 22.21
N THR A 58 -19.00 -8.90 23.27
CA THR A 58 -19.88 -9.37 24.35
C THR A 58 -20.29 -8.19 25.23
N LEU A 59 -21.58 -8.17 25.57
CA LEU A 59 -22.22 -7.21 26.44
C LEU A 59 -21.96 -7.57 27.91
N ASP A 60 -21.79 -6.55 28.76
CA ASP A 60 -21.68 -6.74 30.21
C ASP A 60 -23.05 -7.09 30.79
N GLU A 61 -23.27 -8.37 31.08
CA GLU A 61 -24.55 -8.86 31.60
C GLU A 61 -24.87 -8.31 32.99
N ALA A 62 -23.87 -7.93 33.80
CA ALA A 62 -24.10 -7.35 35.11
C ALA A 62 -24.67 -5.93 34.98
N LYS A 63 -24.16 -5.14 34.03
CA LYS A 63 -24.66 -3.79 33.71
C LYS A 63 -26.10 -3.82 33.20
N TYR A 64 -26.48 -4.89 32.48
CA TYR A 64 -27.80 -5.05 31.85
C TYR A 64 -28.61 -6.21 32.46
N ALA A 65 -28.41 -6.45 33.76
CA ALA A 65 -29.13 -7.48 34.49
C ALA A 65 -30.65 -7.27 34.37
N GLY A 66 -31.39 -8.36 34.12
CA GLY A 66 -32.85 -8.34 33.96
C GLY A 66 -33.35 -8.14 32.53
N GLU A 67 -32.49 -7.83 31.56
CA GLU A 67 -32.89 -7.85 30.14
C GLU A 67 -33.21 -9.28 29.69
N MET A 68 -32.40 -10.24 30.11
CA MET A 68 -32.63 -11.66 29.82
C MET A 68 -33.89 -12.20 30.50
N ASP A 69 -34.19 -11.78 31.74
CA ASP A 69 -35.38 -12.19 32.48
C ASP A 69 -36.69 -11.70 31.82
N LYS A 70 -36.61 -10.60 31.07
CA LYS A 70 -37.72 -10.09 30.24
C LYS A 70 -37.82 -10.80 28.89
N GLY A 71 -37.00 -11.82 28.64
CA GLY A 71 -36.90 -12.52 27.37
C GLY A 71 -36.24 -11.71 26.26
N ARG A 72 -35.50 -10.63 26.58
CA ARG A 72 -34.86 -9.75 25.58
C ARG A 72 -33.45 -10.21 25.22
N TYR A 73 -33.32 -11.47 24.81
CA TYR A 73 -32.06 -12.05 24.35
C TYR A 73 -31.44 -11.32 23.14
N TRP A 74 -32.26 -10.58 22.39
CA TRP A 74 -31.88 -9.80 21.21
C TRP A 74 -31.41 -8.37 21.52
N TYR A 75 -31.39 -7.97 22.80
CA TYR A 75 -30.96 -6.64 23.21
C TYR A 75 -29.53 -6.33 22.74
N GLN A 76 -29.30 -5.08 22.35
CA GLN A 76 -28.01 -4.60 21.85
C GLN A 76 -27.71 -3.25 22.50
N ASP A 77 -26.44 -3.05 22.83
CA ASP A 77 -25.91 -1.77 23.28
C ASP A 77 -24.80 -1.28 22.34
N PHE A 78 -24.51 0.02 22.38
CA PHE A 78 -23.54 0.67 21.52
C PHE A 78 -22.60 1.53 22.36
N ASP A 79 -21.31 1.19 22.38
CA ASP A 79 -20.33 1.94 23.19
C ASP A 79 -20.06 3.35 22.60
N ASP A 80 -20.18 3.51 21.27
CA ASP A 80 -19.94 4.76 20.53
C ASP A 80 -20.53 4.69 19.09
N CYS A 81 -20.36 5.74 18.29
CA CYS A 81 -20.68 5.78 16.86
C CYS A 81 -19.60 5.06 16.01
N GLY A 82 -19.66 3.73 15.96
CA GLY A 82 -18.77 2.93 15.11
C GLY A 82 -19.12 2.93 13.61
N TYR A 83 -18.38 2.14 12.84
CA TYR A 83 -18.49 2.01 11.39
C TYR A 83 -18.97 0.62 10.94
N ASN A 84 -19.26 0.49 9.64
CA ASN A 84 -19.46 -0.79 8.98
C ASN A 84 -18.36 -1.03 7.95
N VAL A 85 -17.21 -1.55 8.40
CA VAL A 85 -16.04 -1.81 7.54
C VAL A 85 -15.55 -3.25 7.68
N ARG A 86 -16.50 -4.17 7.85
CA ARG A 86 -16.23 -5.61 7.98
C ARG A 86 -15.86 -6.21 6.62
N MET A 87 -14.87 -7.10 6.64
CA MET A 87 -14.55 -7.96 5.51
C MET A 87 -15.59 -9.08 5.38
N THR A 88 -15.95 -9.44 4.15
CA THR A 88 -16.83 -10.59 3.86
C THR A 88 -16.05 -11.90 3.83
N ASP A 89 -16.73 -13.03 4.07
CA ASP A 89 -16.10 -14.36 3.99
C ASP A 89 -15.55 -14.68 2.59
N ILE A 90 -16.16 -14.15 1.53
CA ILE A 90 -15.66 -14.31 0.16
C ILE A 90 -14.30 -13.61 0.00
N GLN A 91 -14.16 -12.38 0.52
CA GLN A 91 -12.87 -11.67 0.55
C GLN A 91 -11.85 -12.43 1.39
N GLY A 92 -12.25 -12.98 2.54
CA GLY A 92 -11.42 -13.81 3.41
C GLY A 92 -10.94 -15.10 2.74
N ALA A 93 -11.80 -15.77 1.97
CA ALA A 93 -11.46 -16.98 1.22
C ALA A 93 -10.43 -16.68 0.11
N VAL A 94 -10.64 -15.62 -0.67
CA VAL A 94 -9.68 -15.17 -1.69
C VAL A 94 -8.36 -14.76 -1.04
N GLY A 95 -8.42 -14.02 0.07
CA GLY A 95 -7.25 -13.61 0.86
C GLY A 95 -6.42 -14.79 1.35
N SER A 96 -7.08 -15.83 1.86
CA SER A 96 -6.42 -17.07 2.32
C SER A 96 -5.66 -17.75 1.19
N CYS A 97 -6.27 -17.87 0.01
CA CYS A 97 -5.59 -18.38 -1.18
C CYS A 97 -4.41 -17.50 -1.61
N GLN A 98 -4.54 -16.16 -1.54
CA GLN A 98 -3.45 -15.25 -1.89
C GLN A 98 -2.29 -15.32 -0.89
N LEU A 99 -2.58 -15.43 0.40
CA LEU A 99 -1.57 -15.49 1.47
C LEU A 99 -0.64 -16.69 1.29
N GLN A 100 -1.17 -17.85 0.89
CA GLN A 100 -0.38 -19.05 0.57
C GLN A 100 0.61 -18.86 -0.59
N LYS A 101 0.38 -17.88 -1.47
CA LYS A 101 1.25 -17.57 -2.62
C LYS A 101 2.21 -16.41 -2.33
N LEU A 102 1.98 -15.67 -1.25
CA LEU A 102 2.57 -14.35 -1.03
C LEU A 102 4.10 -14.39 -1.01
N ASP A 103 4.70 -15.33 -0.29
CA ASP A 103 6.16 -15.44 -0.17
C ASP A 103 6.84 -15.64 -1.53
N ARG A 104 6.32 -16.55 -2.36
CA ARG A 104 6.83 -16.78 -3.72
C ARG A 104 6.68 -15.54 -4.60
N LEU A 105 5.55 -14.83 -4.48
CA LEU A 105 5.29 -13.62 -5.27
C LEU A 105 6.17 -12.45 -4.82
N ASN A 106 6.40 -12.28 -3.52
CA ASN A 106 7.32 -11.29 -2.96
C ASN A 106 8.76 -11.58 -3.39
N LYS A 107 9.20 -12.85 -3.30
CA LYS A 107 10.52 -13.26 -3.79
C LYS A 107 10.72 -12.93 -5.26
N ARG A 108 9.72 -13.18 -6.10
CA ARG A 108 9.77 -12.82 -7.53
C ARG A 108 9.89 -11.30 -7.73
N ARG A 109 9.18 -10.48 -6.94
CA ARG A 109 9.32 -9.01 -6.98
C ARG A 109 10.72 -8.55 -6.58
N GLN A 110 11.31 -9.17 -5.55
CA GLN A 110 12.67 -8.88 -5.11
C GLN A 110 13.72 -9.26 -6.16
N GLU A 111 13.53 -10.36 -6.89
CA GLU A 111 14.38 -10.74 -8.03
C GLU A 111 14.30 -9.69 -9.15
N ILE A 112 13.09 -9.29 -9.54
CA ILE A 112 12.85 -8.24 -10.52
C ILE A 112 13.51 -6.92 -10.08
N ALA A 113 13.29 -6.53 -8.84
CA ALA A 113 13.84 -5.29 -8.29
C ALA A 113 15.38 -5.31 -8.29
N ARG A 114 16.01 -6.42 -7.89
CA ARG A 114 17.48 -6.56 -7.95
C ARG A 114 18.00 -6.43 -9.38
N PHE A 115 17.35 -7.08 -10.35
CA PHE A 115 17.72 -6.94 -11.76
C PHE A 115 17.64 -5.48 -12.22
N LEU A 116 16.50 -4.82 -11.98
CA LEU A 116 16.30 -3.42 -12.37
C LEU A 116 17.27 -2.47 -11.65
N SER A 117 17.54 -2.69 -10.36
CA SER A 117 18.51 -1.89 -9.60
C SER A 117 19.91 -1.98 -10.20
N THR A 118 20.36 -3.17 -10.59
CA THR A 118 21.68 -3.36 -11.22
C THR A 118 21.74 -2.69 -12.60
N GLU A 119 20.79 -2.99 -13.48
CA GLU A 119 20.79 -2.49 -14.86
C GLU A 119 20.63 -0.97 -14.93
N LEU A 120 19.67 -0.42 -14.16
CA LEU A 120 19.35 1.00 -14.22
C LEU A 120 20.31 1.84 -13.39
N GLY A 121 20.91 1.29 -12.33
CA GLY A 121 21.93 1.98 -11.53
C GLY A 121 23.24 2.21 -12.27
N ALA A 122 23.49 1.49 -13.36
CA ALA A 122 24.65 1.70 -14.23
C ALA A 122 24.45 2.87 -15.23
N ILE A 123 23.24 3.42 -15.34
CA ILE A 123 22.92 4.49 -16.29
C ILE A 123 23.10 5.86 -15.61
N PRO A 124 24.01 6.73 -16.11
CA PRO A 124 24.20 8.07 -15.55
C PRO A 124 22.90 8.88 -15.55
N GLY A 125 22.59 9.52 -14.42
CA GLY A 125 21.37 10.31 -14.23
C GLY A 125 20.16 9.51 -13.76
N LEU A 126 20.28 8.18 -13.57
CA LEU A 126 19.24 7.35 -12.96
C LEU A 126 19.70 6.82 -11.60
N GLN A 127 18.82 6.85 -10.60
CA GLN A 127 19.11 6.33 -9.27
C GLN A 127 17.96 5.45 -8.74
N PRO A 128 18.11 4.12 -8.74
CA PRO A 128 17.19 3.23 -8.03
C PRO A 128 17.15 3.53 -6.54
N THR A 129 16.00 3.32 -5.90
CA THR A 129 15.90 3.41 -4.43
C THR A 129 16.79 2.37 -3.76
N GLY A 130 17.54 2.81 -2.74
CA GLY A 130 18.47 1.98 -1.99
C GLY A 130 17.79 1.05 -0.97
N SER A 131 18.60 0.20 -0.35
CA SER A 131 18.19 -0.61 0.81
C SER A 131 18.43 0.16 2.12
N ILE A 132 17.62 -0.15 3.14
CA ILE A 132 17.81 0.34 4.50
C ILE A 132 18.48 -0.78 5.31
N PRO A 133 19.61 -0.53 6.00
CA PRO A 133 20.25 -1.54 6.83
C PRO A 133 19.26 -2.15 7.83
N GLY A 134 19.22 -3.49 7.91
CA GLY A 134 18.31 -4.22 8.79
C GLY A 134 16.86 -4.30 8.33
N ALA A 135 16.52 -3.80 7.14
CA ALA A 135 15.20 -3.91 6.55
C ALA A 135 15.24 -4.53 5.15
N GLU A 136 14.21 -5.33 4.84
CA GLU A 136 14.04 -5.95 3.55
C GLU A 136 12.71 -5.52 2.92
N SER A 137 12.78 -4.93 1.72
CA SER A 137 11.58 -4.55 0.96
C SER A 137 11.01 -5.74 0.22
N VAL A 138 9.68 -5.83 0.21
CA VAL A 138 8.91 -6.78 -0.63
C VAL A 138 8.57 -6.20 -2.01
N TYR A 139 9.03 -4.98 -2.30
CA TYR A 139 8.86 -4.27 -3.57
C TYR A 139 7.42 -4.31 -4.11
N HIS A 140 6.50 -3.73 -3.33
CA HIS A 140 5.18 -3.37 -3.87
C HIS A 140 5.32 -2.44 -5.08
N LEU A 141 6.26 -1.48 -4.97
CA LEU A 141 6.63 -0.56 -6.02
C LEU A 141 8.14 -0.63 -6.23
N PHE A 142 8.58 -0.44 -7.48
CA PHE A 142 9.97 -0.15 -7.79
C PHE A 142 10.10 1.35 -8.09
N LEU A 143 10.85 2.05 -7.26
CA LEU A 143 11.03 3.49 -7.34
C LEU A 143 12.41 3.81 -7.92
N LEU A 144 12.42 4.72 -8.89
CA LEU A 144 13.58 5.21 -9.62
C LEU A 144 13.56 6.74 -9.60
N PHE A 145 14.67 7.38 -9.29
CA PHE A 145 14.85 8.81 -9.51
C PHE A 145 15.49 9.06 -10.88
N VAL A 146 14.90 9.98 -11.64
CA VAL A 146 15.52 10.62 -12.80
C VAL A 146 16.18 11.89 -12.27
N GLU A 147 17.48 11.80 -12.04
CA GLU A 147 18.27 12.85 -11.39
C GLU A 147 18.46 14.07 -12.30
N ASN A 148 18.80 15.22 -11.71
CA ASN A 148 18.93 16.48 -12.44
C ASN A 148 20.06 16.45 -13.49
N GLU A 149 21.05 15.59 -13.30
CA GLU A 149 22.16 15.34 -14.22
C GLU A 149 21.75 14.45 -15.41
N SER A 150 20.54 13.89 -15.40
CA SER A 150 19.97 13.17 -16.54
C SER A 150 19.79 14.08 -17.75
N LYS A 151 20.00 13.52 -18.95
CA LYS A 151 19.73 14.22 -20.22
C LYS A 151 18.25 14.47 -20.48
N VAL A 152 17.36 13.85 -19.71
CA VAL A 152 15.91 13.96 -19.83
C VAL A 152 15.29 14.30 -18.47
N THR A 153 14.28 15.18 -18.48
CA THR A 153 13.47 15.44 -17.29
C THR A 153 12.58 14.24 -16.96
N ARG A 154 12.17 14.13 -15.69
CA ARG A 154 11.24 13.07 -15.22
C ARG A 154 9.98 12.99 -16.06
N ASP A 155 9.33 14.12 -16.32
CA ASP A 155 8.08 14.16 -17.08
C ASP A 155 8.30 13.73 -18.53
N ARG A 156 9.41 14.16 -19.15
CA ARG A 156 9.76 13.73 -20.51
C ARG A 156 10.07 12.24 -20.57
N PHE A 157 10.75 11.71 -19.55
CA PHE A 157 11.04 10.28 -19.39
C PHE A 157 9.75 9.45 -19.36
N ILE A 158 8.81 9.80 -18.48
CA ILE A 158 7.51 9.11 -18.38
C ILE A 158 6.74 9.21 -19.69
N TYR A 159 6.65 10.42 -20.27
CA TYR A 159 5.93 10.65 -21.52
C TYR A 159 6.50 9.81 -22.67
N LYS A 160 7.82 9.78 -22.81
CA LYS A 160 8.49 9.06 -23.90
C LYS A 160 8.37 7.54 -23.76
N LEU A 161 8.51 6.99 -22.55
CA LEU A 161 8.27 5.56 -22.31
C LEU A 161 6.83 5.16 -22.68
N HIS A 162 5.85 6.01 -22.37
CA HIS A 162 4.47 5.73 -22.73
C HIS A 162 4.23 5.82 -24.24
N GLN A 163 4.62 6.93 -24.87
CA GLN A 163 4.29 7.21 -26.27
C GLN A 163 5.06 6.32 -27.25
N ASP A 164 6.36 6.13 -27.03
CA ASP A 164 7.23 5.47 -28.00
C ASP A 164 7.28 3.94 -27.75
N PHE A 165 7.04 3.50 -26.50
CA PHE A 165 7.22 2.10 -26.08
C PHE A 165 5.98 1.48 -25.39
N GLY A 166 4.89 2.22 -25.20
CA GLY A 166 3.68 1.72 -24.53
C GLY A 166 3.87 1.38 -23.05
N ILE A 167 4.97 1.80 -22.42
CA ILE A 167 5.29 1.51 -21.03
C ILE A 167 4.68 2.58 -20.13
N ARG A 168 3.68 2.17 -19.34
CA ARG A 168 3.06 3.04 -18.33
C ARG A 168 3.89 3.09 -17.06
N CYS A 169 4.30 4.30 -16.68
CA CYS A 169 4.94 4.59 -15.40
C CYS A 169 3.98 5.40 -14.51
N GLY A 170 4.17 5.30 -13.19
CA GLY A 170 3.45 6.11 -12.20
C GLY A 170 4.36 7.11 -11.50
N THR A 171 3.75 7.90 -10.60
CA THR A 171 4.47 8.68 -9.58
C THR A 171 3.82 8.40 -8.22
N HIS A 172 4.62 8.19 -7.17
CA HIS A 172 4.12 7.79 -5.84
C HIS A 172 4.85 8.56 -4.74
N TYR A 173 4.29 9.61 -4.16
CA TYR A 173 3.06 10.33 -4.56
C TYR A 173 3.34 11.82 -4.54
N MET A 174 2.47 12.60 -5.18
CA MET A 174 2.50 14.05 -5.04
C MET A 174 2.43 14.42 -3.55
N PRO A 175 3.33 15.28 -3.03
CA PRO A 175 3.29 15.72 -1.66
C PRO A 175 1.94 16.36 -1.32
N LEU A 176 1.39 16.06 -0.15
CA LEU A 176 0.07 16.56 0.25
C LEU A 176 0.00 18.09 0.24
N VAL A 177 1.06 18.78 0.68
CA VAL A 177 1.15 20.24 0.66
C VAL A 177 1.02 20.86 -0.75
N ASN A 178 1.15 20.06 -1.81
CA ASN A 178 1.00 20.50 -3.19
C ASN A 178 -0.42 20.31 -3.76
N VAL A 179 -1.28 19.51 -3.12
CA VAL A 179 -2.67 19.29 -3.60
C VAL A 179 -3.62 20.38 -3.11
N THR A 180 -4.66 20.67 -3.91
CA THR A 180 -5.64 21.74 -3.63
C THR A 180 -6.19 21.69 -2.22
N ALA A 181 -6.60 20.52 -1.74
CA ALA A 181 -7.20 20.36 -0.42
C ALA A 181 -6.30 20.87 0.72
N PHE A 182 -4.97 20.72 0.62
CA PHE A 182 -4.05 21.19 1.66
C PHE A 182 -3.66 22.65 1.43
N LYS A 183 -3.52 23.08 0.18
CA LYS A 183 -3.30 24.50 -0.16
C LYS A 183 -4.43 25.39 0.37
N ASP A 184 -5.68 24.96 0.23
CA ASP A 184 -6.86 25.69 0.73
C ASP A 184 -6.87 25.79 2.27
N ARG A 185 -6.12 24.94 2.96
CA ARG A 185 -5.92 24.98 4.42
C ARG A 185 -4.69 25.78 4.85
N GLY A 186 -4.02 26.47 3.90
CA GLY A 186 -2.86 27.31 4.16
C GLY A 186 -1.51 26.57 4.07
N HIS A 187 -1.48 25.32 3.64
CA HIS A 187 -0.23 24.57 3.48
C HIS A 187 0.52 24.94 2.20
N SER A 188 1.83 24.74 2.21
CA SER A 188 2.69 25.01 1.05
C SER A 188 3.93 24.12 1.01
N ALA A 189 4.56 24.03 -0.17
CA ALA A 189 5.81 23.30 -0.40
C ALA A 189 6.94 23.68 0.57
N ARG A 190 6.90 24.88 1.17
CA ARG A 190 7.90 25.34 2.15
C ARG A 190 7.92 24.49 3.43
N GLU A 191 6.82 23.83 3.78
CA GLU A 191 6.74 22.94 4.94
C GLU A 191 7.39 21.58 4.68
N CYS A 192 7.47 21.15 3.42
CA CYS A 192 7.99 19.83 3.03
C CYS A 192 8.96 19.89 1.84
N PRO A 193 10.02 20.73 1.88
CA PRO A 193 10.85 21.02 0.71
C PRO A 193 11.54 19.78 0.14
N VAL A 194 11.99 18.87 1.01
CA VAL A 194 12.64 17.61 0.61
C VAL A 194 11.67 16.68 -0.10
N ALA A 195 10.42 16.56 0.39
CA ALA A 195 9.41 15.72 -0.24
C ALA A 195 9.02 16.26 -1.63
N CYS A 196 8.90 17.59 -1.74
CA CYS A 196 8.64 18.26 -3.01
C CYS A 196 9.76 18.04 -4.02
N ASP A 197 11.02 18.28 -3.62
CA ASP A 197 12.18 18.04 -4.50
C ASP A 197 12.27 16.58 -4.96
N ARG A 198 12.16 15.62 -4.02
CA ARG A 198 12.22 14.19 -4.33
C ARG A 198 11.11 13.79 -5.31
N TRP A 199 9.89 14.31 -5.12
CA TRP A 199 8.76 13.96 -5.98
C TRP A 199 8.94 14.43 -7.43
N GLU A 200 9.56 15.59 -7.67
CA GLU A 200 9.81 16.09 -9.04
C GLU A 200 10.67 15.13 -9.88
N ARG A 201 11.53 14.34 -9.22
CA ARG A 201 12.45 13.40 -9.85
C ARG A 201 11.98 11.94 -9.80
N LEU A 202 10.96 11.63 -9.01
CA LEU A 202 10.54 10.27 -8.73
C LEU A 202 9.67 9.67 -9.86
N VAL A 203 10.01 8.45 -10.26
CA VAL A 203 9.25 7.60 -11.18
C VAL A 203 8.98 6.25 -10.51
N THR A 204 7.81 5.69 -10.75
CA THR A 204 7.48 4.32 -10.36
C THR A 204 7.37 3.45 -11.60
N LEU A 205 8.28 2.48 -11.70
CA LEU A 205 8.32 1.54 -12.82
C LEU A 205 7.42 0.32 -12.56
N PRO A 206 6.97 -0.37 -13.62
CA PRO A 206 6.30 -1.66 -13.48
C PRO A 206 7.15 -2.65 -12.68
N CYS A 207 6.60 -3.15 -11.59
CA CYS A 207 7.19 -4.22 -10.80
C CYS A 207 6.05 -5.14 -10.34
N HIS A 208 5.92 -6.30 -10.98
CA HIS A 208 4.94 -7.31 -10.58
C HIS A 208 5.39 -8.72 -10.99
N PRO A 209 4.90 -9.78 -10.31
CA PRO A 209 5.39 -11.15 -10.51
C PRO A 209 5.23 -11.72 -11.92
N ARG A 210 4.32 -11.14 -12.73
CA ARG A 210 4.07 -11.55 -14.13
C ARG A 210 5.08 -10.99 -15.15
N LEU A 211 6.06 -10.19 -14.73
CA LEU A 211 7.11 -9.72 -15.65
C LEU A 211 8.04 -10.91 -15.99
N THR A 212 8.18 -11.21 -17.27
CA THR A 212 9.11 -12.21 -17.80
C THR A 212 10.46 -11.56 -18.06
N SER A 213 11.49 -12.34 -18.40
CA SER A 213 12.80 -11.79 -18.75
C SER A 213 12.71 -10.86 -19.96
N GLU A 214 11.94 -11.22 -20.97
CA GLU A 214 11.73 -10.41 -22.18
C GLU A 214 11.06 -9.07 -21.84
N HIS A 215 10.09 -9.06 -20.92
CA HIS A 215 9.48 -7.81 -20.45
C HIS A 215 10.50 -6.91 -19.72
N LEU A 216 11.42 -7.50 -18.95
CA LEU A 216 12.44 -6.73 -18.21
C LEU A 216 13.51 -6.18 -19.15
N GLU A 217 13.98 -6.99 -20.11
CA GLU A 217 14.91 -6.56 -21.15
C GLU A 217 14.30 -5.44 -22.00
N TYR A 218 13.06 -5.61 -22.44
CA TYR A 218 12.33 -4.56 -23.17
C TYR A 218 12.23 -3.26 -22.37
N LEU A 219 11.91 -3.34 -21.08
CA LEU A 219 11.85 -2.17 -20.19
C LEU A 219 13.20 -1.46 -20.08
N VAL A 220 14.28 -2.22 -19.82
CA VAL A 220 15.64 -1.66 -19.67
C VAL A 220 16.13 -1.01 -20.96
N GLU A 221 15.97 -1.69 -22.11
CA GLU A 221 16.40 -1.14 -23.41
C GLU A 221 15.58 0.09 -23.81
N SER A 222 14.27 0.10 -23.54
CA SER A 222 13.43 1.29 -23.74
C SER A 222 13.90 2.47 -22.89
N ILE A 223 14.24 2.23 -21.62
CA ILE A 223 14.78 3.25 -20.72
C ILE A 223 16.12 3.79 -21.23
N LYS A 224 17.04 2.92 -21.65
CA LYS A 224 18.32 3.32 -22.23
C LYS A 224 18.13 4.20 -23.47
N HIS A 225 17.20 3.83 -24.36
CA HIS A 225 16.89 4.62 -25.55
C HIS A 225 16.38 6.03 -25.20
N VAL A 226 15.45 6.13 -24.25
CA VAL A 226 14.88 7.41 -23.81
C VAL A 226 15.95 8.31 -23.17
N VAL A 227 16.80 7.77 -22.31
CA VAL A 227 17.86 8.54 -21.63
C VAL A 227 18.99 8.94 -22.58
N ALA A 228 19.29 8.12 -23.59
CA ALA A 228 20.29 8.44 -24.61
C ALA A 228 19.90 9.62 -25.52
N GLY A 229 18.62 10.06 -25.48
CA GLY A 229 18.09 11.11 -26.35
C GLY A 229 17.70 10.58 -27.73
N GLY A 230 17.45 9.27 -27.86
CA GLY A 230 16.98 8.68 -29.10
C GLY A 230 15.68 9.33 -29.57
N LYS A 231 15.68 9.83 -30.81
CA LYS A 231 14.43 9.99 -31.56
C LYS A 231 14.12 8.60 -32.10
N ALA A 232 12.99 8.03 -31.68
CA ALA A 232 12.39 6.88 -32.36
C ALA A 232 12.20 7.20 -33.86
#